data_AF-A0A268NW84-F1
#
_entry.id   AF-A0A268NW84-F1
#
_cell.length_a   1.000
_cell.length_b   1.000
_cell.length_c   1.000
_cell.angle_alpha   90.00
_cell.angle_beta   90.00
_cell.angle_gamma   90.00
#
_symmetry.space_group_name_H-M   'P 1'
#
loop_
_entity.id
_entity.type
_entity.pdbx_description
1 polymer ?
#
loop_
_entity_poly.entity_id
_entity_poly.type
_entity_poly.pdbx_seq_one_letter_code
_entity_poly.pdbx_strand_id
1 'polypeptide(L)'
;MESKSLSQVTQKQNARLNEGDYYPSKDMLAEMVKQFQAPVTRRAIRPGFIARTDGFDIDQTIEFLETLPDKKGVLSRLLSVSDLTENLYKRFSENPTSLYNWYPAVKRALYESDTELKTPDTKVMRLPIELAQFIRLEYHKTSQADKDLFNRFIFDQFKLEDDKTYFIKTGTFSSKFQFANAKCSEPREMGEYFQVINNFAMEVGAGQTVDLVVREYIEDVENNPTIYNGMPLRTEFRAFVDCEKNELIGVVPYWHPIVMKRALKVGLSESIQQDYQTYLRHEDKLTAEYNAHLSHVHKEIECILPNLHLSGQYSIDIMKNGDDFYVIDLAMMSESALTELL
;
A
#
# COMPACT_ATOMS: atom_id res chain seq x y z
N MET A 1 -60.76 -5.92 11.11
CA MET A 1 -59.95 -5.10 12.02
C MET A 1 -58.56 -5.70 12.05
N GLU A 2 -57.58 -4.88 11.68
CA GLU A 2 -56.14 -5.03 11.87
C GLU A 2 -55.38 -6.09 11.06
N SER A 3 -54.89 -5.59 9.92
CA SER A 3 -53.56 -5.85 9.38
C SER A 3 -52.44 -5.75 10.42
N LYS A 4 -51.51 -6.70 10.41
CA LYS A 4 -50.09 -6.41 10.62
C LYS A 4 -49.24 -7.23 9.67
N SER A 5 -48.66 -6.52 8.70
CA SER A 5 -47.41 -6.91 8.05
C SER A 5 -46.30 -6.96 9.10
N LEU A 6 -45.26 -7.77 8.84
CA LEU A 6 -43.89 -7.40 9.18
C LEU A 6 -42.94 -8.21 8.31
N SER A 7 -42.35 -7.46 7.40
CA SER A 7 -41.26 -7.76 6.48
C SER A 7 -40.10 -8.50 7.15
N GLN A 8 -39.68 -9.62 6.55
CA GLN A 8 -38.34 -10.16 6.70
C GLN A 8 -37.36 -9.21 5.98
N VAL A 9 -36.78 -8.30 6.75
CA VAL A 9 -35.61 -7.52 6.30
C VAL A 9 -34.38 -8.34 6.65
N THR A 10 -33.74 -8.87 5.62
CA THR A 10 -32.40 -9.47 5.65
C THR A 10 -31.43 -8.42 6.20
N GLN A 11 -30.88 -8.65 7.39
CA GLN A 11 -29.80 -7.81 7.92
C GLN A 11 -28.57 -7.96 7.01
N LYS A 12 -28.26 -6.90 6.25
CA LYS A 12 -26.94 -6.68 5.66
C LYS A 12 -25.92 -6.69 6.81
N GLN A 13 -25.05 -7.70 6.84
CA GLN A 13 -23.83 -7.63 7.63
C GLN A 13 -22.94 -6.56 6.99
N ASN A 14 -23.00 -5.35 7.54
CA ASN A 14 -21.98 -4.34 7.30
C ASN A 14 -20.64 -4.91 7.77
N ALA A 15 -19.63 -4.88 6.90
CA ALA A 15 -18.25 -5.14 7.27
C ALA A 15 -17.92 -4.23 8.46
N ARG A 16 -17.65 -4.83 9.62
CA ARG A 16 -17.37 -4.10 10.85
C ARG A 16 -16.12 -3.25 10.60
N LEU A 17 -16.31 -1.93 10.62
CA LEU A 17 -15.23 -0.98 10.78
C LEU A 17 -14.62 -1.24 12.17
N ASN A 18 -13.32 -1.51 12.19
CA ASN A 18 -12.58 -1.99 13.34
C ASN A 18 -12.48 -0.92 14.44
N GLU A 19 -13.24 -1.11 15.52
CA GLU A 19 -12.99 -0.49 16.81
C GLU A 19 -11.98 -1.34 17.60
N GLY A 20 -10.82 -0.76 17.92
CA GLY A 20 -10.13 -0.95 19.21
C GLY A 20 -9.38 -2.25 19.55
N ASP A 21 -9.65 -3.40 18.93
CA ASP A 21 -9.05 -4.66 19.38
C ASP A 21 -7.80 -5.05 18.56
N TYR A 22 -6.73 -5.37 19.29
CA TYR A 22 -5.48 -5.98 18.79
C TYR A 22 -5.87 -7.17 17.88
N TYR A 23 -5.76 -6.99 16.55
CA TYR A 23 -6.13 -7.99 15.55
C TYR A 23 -4.92 -8.37 14.70
N PRO A 24 -4.62 -9.67 14.56
CA PRO A 24 -5.12 -10.82 15.34
C PRO A 24 -4.87 -10.68 16.85
N SER A 25 -5.70 -11.34 17.66
CA SER A 25 -5.63 -11.26 19.12
C SER A 25 -4.31 -11.82 19.68
N LYS A 26 -3.92 -11.42 20.90
CA LYS A 26 -2.75 -12.02 21.60
C LYS A 26 -2.88 -13.54 21.70
N ASP A 27 -4.10 -14.03 21.87
CA ASP A 27 -4.40 -15.47 21.93
C ASP A 27 -4.19 -16.14 20.57
N MET A 28 -4.59 -15.50 19.47
CA MET A 28 -4.32 -16.00 18.12
C MET A 28 -2.81 -16.09 17.86
N LEU A 29 -2.05 -15.06 18.25
CA LEU A 29 -0.59 -15.07 18.14
C LEU A 29 0.04 -16.16 19.03
N ALA A 30 -0.51 -16.39 20.23
CA ALA A 30 -0.04 -17.41 21.14
C ALA A 30 -0.27 -18.82 20.61
N GLU A 31 -1.46 -19.07 20.07
CA GLU A 31 -1.78 -20.36 19.45
C GLU A 31 -0.91 -20.62 18.23
N MET A 32 -0.69 -19.58 17.42
CA MET A 32 0.21 -19.63 16.28
C MET A 32 1.63 -20.04 16.69
N VAL A 33 2.20 -19.47 17.77
CA VAL A 33 3.55 -19.85 18.25
C VAL A 33 3.60 -21.30 18.74
N LYS A 34 2.57 -21.78 19.46
CA LYS A 34 2.50 -23.16 19.99
C LYS A 34 2.54 -24.22 18.89
N GLN A 35 1.94 -23.94 17.73
CA GLN A 35 1.90 -24.86 16.58
C GLN A 35 3.26 -25.12 15.95
N PHE A 36 4.31 -24.44 16.39
CA PHE A 36 5.68 -24.63 15.93
C PHE A 36 6.58 -25.08 17.07
N GLN A 37 7.28 -26.21 16.88
CA GLN A 37 8.04 -26.92 17.92
C GLN A 37 9.41 -26.28 18.28
N ALA A 38 9.81 -25.15 17.69
CA ALA A 38 11.10 -24.54 18.01
C ALA A 38 11.13 -23.92 19.43
N PRO A 39 12.25 -23.93 20.15
CA PRO A 39 12.36 -23.38 21.50
C PRO A 39 11.94 -21.90 21.55
N VAL A 40 11.00 -21.58 22.46
CA VAL A 40 10.39 -20.25 22.66
C VAL A 40 11.41 -19.14 22.99
N THR A 41 12.61 -19.51 23.44
CA THR A 41 13.59 -18.57 24.01
C THR A 41 14.36 -17.73 22.99
N ARG A 42 14.24 -17.97 21.67
CA ARG A 42 14.99 -17.22 20.62
C ARG A 42 14.18 -16.69 19.43
N ARG A 43 12.84 -16.74 19.46
CA ARG A 43 12.03 -16.26 18.32
C ARG A 43 11.80 -14.76 18.33
N ALA A 44 11.84 -14.17 17.14
CA ALA A 44 11.43 -12.78 16.93
C ALA A 44 9.90 -12.62 17.03
N ILE A 45 9.14 -13.67 16.72
CA ILE A 45 7.67 -13.67 16.79
C ILE A 45 7.21 -14.39 18.06
N ARG A 46 6.74 -13.64 19.06
CA ARG A 46 6.05 -14.21 20.23
C ARG A 46 5.11 -13.20 20.91
N PRO A 47 3.99 -13.65 21.50
CA PRO A 47 3.03 -12.74 22.15
C PRO A 47 3.64 -11.91 23.26
N GLY A 48 3.31 -10.61 23.26
CA GLY A 48 3.74 -9.67 24.29
C GLY A 48 5.22 -9.30 24.23
N PHE A 49 5.94 -9.67 23.17
CA PHE A 49 7.34 -9.32 22.99
C PHE A 49 7.58 -8.69 21.63
N ILE A 50 8.03 -7.44 21.68
CA ILE A 50 8.46 -6.69 20.50
C ILE A 50 9.96 -6.95 20.33
N ALA A 51 10.33 -7.59 19.22
CA ALA A 51 11.73 -7.90 18.90
C ALA A 51 12.49 -6.65 18.45
N ARG A 52 12.69 -5.71 19.38
CA ARG A 52 13.49 -4.52 19.16
C ARG A 52 14.97 -4.88 19.11
N THR A 53 15.67 -4.23 18.20
CA THR A 53 17.11 -4.29 17.95
C THR A 53 17.81 -2.99 18.31
N ASP A 54 17.06 -1.89 18.37
CA ASP A 54 17.54 -0.64 18.95
C ASP A 54 17.72 -0.73 20.47
N GLY A 55 18.58 0.14 20.99
CA GLY A 55 18.82 0.32 22.43
C GLY A 55 18.54 1.75 22.89
N PHE A 56 17.69 2.49 22.17
CA PHE A 56 17.45 3.92 22.39
C PHE A 56 15.97 4.21 22.67
N ASP A 57 15.72 5.29 23.41
CA ASP A 57 14.38 5.84 23.60
C ASP A 57 13.95 6.61 22.33
N ILE A 58 13.28 5.89 21.44
CA ILE A 58 12.81 6.43 20.16
C ILE A 58 11.71 7.46 20.36
N ASP A 59 10.83 7.26 21.34
CA ASP A 59 9.68 8.15 21.56
C ASP A 59 10.19 9.53 21.98
N GLN A 60 11.13 9.59 22.92
CA GLN A 60 11.77 10.85 23.31
C GLN A 60 12.50 11.52 22.13
N THR A 61 13.15 10.74 21.27
CA THR A 61 13.87 11.28 20.11
C THR A 61 12.90 11.86 19.08
N ILE A 62 11.76 11.19 18.84
CA ILE A 62 10.69 11.67 17.96
C ILE A 62 10.13 12.98 18.50
N GLU A 63 9.74 13.02 19.78
CA GLU A 63 9.20 14.23 20.43
C GLU A 63 10.17 15.41 20.29
N PHE A 64 11.45 15.18 20.54
CA PHE A 64 12.47 16.22 20.36
C PHE A 64 12.55 16.71 18.91
N LEU A 65 12.61 15.81 17.93
CA LEU A 65 12.69 16.19 16.51
C LEU A 65 11.44 16.92 16.01
N GLU A 66 10.27 16.64 16.58
CA GLU A 66 9.03 17.36 16.26
C GLU A 66 9.08 18.83 16.70
N THR A 67 9.87 19.17 17.72
CA THR A 67 10.12 20.57 18.11
C THR A 67 11.01 21.33 17.13
N LEU A 68 11.60 20.66 16.13
CA LEU A 68 12.57 21.20 15.17
C LEU A 68 12.02 21.17 13.74
N PRO A 69 11.31 22.22 13.28
CA PRO A 69 10.68 22.26 11.95
C PRO A 69 11.66 22.10 10.78
N ASP A 70 12.93 22.47 10.95
CA ASP A 70 13.99 22.34 9.95
C ASP A 70 14.55 20.90 9.84
N LYS A 71 14.12 19.99 10.73
CA LYS A 71 14.58 18.59 10.78
C LYS A 71 13.54 17.57 10.29
N LYS A 72 12.53 18.00 9.54
CA LYS A 72 11.49 17.11 8.98
C LYS A 72 12.05 15.90 8.22
N GLY A 73 13.12 16.09 7.43
CA GLY A 73 13.76 14.98 6.70
C GLY A 73 14.42 13.96 7.64
N VAL A 74 15.02 14.41 8.75
CA VAL A 74 15.61 13.54 9.77
C VAL A 74 14.52 12.79 10.52
N LEU A 75 13.45 13.48 10.91
CA LEU A 75 12.28 12.87 11.55
C LEU A 75 11.66 11.79 10.66
N SER A 76 11.40 12.11 9.38
CA SER A 76 10.86 11.14 8.42
C SER A 76 11.76 9.91 8.27
N ARG A 77 13.08 10.11 8.18
CA ARG A 77 14.05 9.01 8.13
C ARG A 77 14.02 8.17 9.40
N LEU A 78 14.01 8.80 10.58
CA LEU A 78 13.95 8.11 11.87
C LEU A 78 12.69 7.24 11.94
N LEU A 79 11.51 7.83 11.70
CA LEU A 79 10.24 7.10 11.66
C LEU A 79 10.32 5.89 10.72
N SER A 80 10.87 6.07 9.53
CA SER A 80 10.96 4.97 8.56
C SER A 80 11.77 3.77 9.06
N VAL A 81 12.86 3.97 9.81
CA VAL A 81 13.81 2.89 10.17
C VAL A 81 13.73 2.40 11.61
N SER A 82 13.09 3.15 12.50
CA SER A 82 12.98 2.87 13.93
C SER A 82 12.26 1.55 14.27
N ASP A 83 12.65 0.82 15.31
CA ASP A 83 11.81 -0.28 15.80
C ASP A 83 10.58 0.27 16.51
N LEU A 84 9.49 -0.49 16.47
CA LEU A 84 8.21 -0.06 16.98
C LEU A 84 8.22 0.02 18.51
N THR A 85 7.84 1.19 19.02
CA THR A 85 7.22 1.35 20.34
C THR A 85 5.71 1.23 20.18
N GLU A 86 4.96 1.12 21.27
CA GLU A 86 3.49 1.19 21.21
C GLU A 86 3.01 2.54 20.65
N ASN A 87 3.69 3.64 20.98
CA ASN A 87 3.41 4.98 20.46
C ASN A 87 3.66 5.07 18.95
N LEU A 88 4.81 4.56 18.48
CA LEU A 88 5.14 4.57 17.06
C LEU A 88 4.21 3.66 16.24
N TYR A 89 3.85 2.50 16.78
CA TYR A 89 2.85 1.62 16.18
C TYR A 89 1.51 2.35 16.02
N LYS A 90 1.04 3.03 17.09
CA LYS A 90 -0.20 3.81 17.03
C LYS A 90 -0.12 4.90 15.96
N ARG A 91 0.98 5.64 15.90
CA ARG A 91 1.22 6.67 14.87
C ARG A 91 1.11 6.10 13.45
N PHE A 92 1.75 4.96 13.18
CA PHE A 92 1.68 4.34 11.84
C PHE A 92 0.29 3.79 11.52
N SER A 93 -0.42 3.32 12.54
CA SER A 93 -1.81 2.85 12.40
C SER A 93 -2.78 3.98 12.01
N GLU A 94 -2.43 5.24 12.30
CA GLU A 94 -3.20 6.43 11.98
C GLU A 94 -2.71 7.14 10.69
N ASN A 95 -1.69 6.59 10.00
CA ASN A 95 -1.13 7.20 8.80
C ASN A 95 -2.18 7.30 7.67
N PRO A 96 -2.58 8.50 7.21
CA PRO A 96 -3.62 8.66 6.20
C PRO A 96 -3.23 8.11 4.82
N THR A 97 -1.93 7.98 4.54
CA THR A 97 -1.41 7.38 3.30
C THR A 97 -1.45 5.84 3.33
N SER A 98 -1.70 5.23 4.49
CA SER A 98 -1.87 3.77 4.56
C SER A 98 -3.17 3.32 3.91
N LEU A 99 -3.08 2.34 3.00
CA LEU A 99 -4.24 1.75 2.32
C LEU A 99 -5.33 1.28 3.27
N TYR A 100 -4.97 0.74 4.42
CA TYR A 100 -5.94 0.33 5.43
C TYR A 100 -6.89 1.48 5.82
N ASN A 101 -6.38 2.71 5.88
CA ASN A 101 -7.13 3.87 6.36
C ASN A 101 -7.97 4.51 5.25
N TRP A 102 -7.46 4.62 4.02
CA TRP A 102 -8.19 5.29 2.92
C TRP A 102 -9.08 4.37 2.08
N TYR A 103 -8.73 3.09 1.95
CA TYR A 103 -9.42 2.16 1.04
C TYR A 103 -10.92 1.98 1.33
N PRO A 104 -11.39 1.92 2.60
CA PRO A 104 -12.82 1.84 2.87
C PRO A 104 -13.63 3.01 2.30
N ALA A 105 -13.08 4.22 2.30
CA ALA A 105 -13.74 5.39 1.73
C ALA A 105 -13.77 5.34 0.20
N VAL A 106 -12.67 4.96 -0.44
CA VAL A 106 -12.60 4.76 -1.90
C VAL A 106 -13.59 3.69 -2.34
N LYS A 107 -13.60 2.53 -1.68
CA LYS A 107 -14.52 1.43 -2.02
C LYS A 107 -15.99 1.85 -1.89
N ARG A 108 -16.32 2.66 -0.87
CA ARG A 108 -17.66 3.22 -0.71
C ARG A 108 -17.98 4.19 -1.84
N ALA A 109 -17.09 5.14 -2.14
CA ALA A 109 -17.28 6.12 -3.19
C ALA A 109 -17.53 5.45 -4.56
N LEU A 110 -16.73 4.45 -4.91
CA LEU A 110 -16.91 3.67 -6.14
C LEU A 110 -18.24 2.91 -6.19
N TYR A 111 -18.76 2.46 -5.05
CA TYR A 111 -20.03 1.73 -4.98
C TYR A 111 -21.25 2.66 -5.01
N GLU A 112 -21.14 3.87 -4.45
CA GLU A 112 -22.25 4.82 -4.30
C GLU A 112 -22.35 5.83 -5.45
N SER A 113 -21.33 5.93 -6.30
CA SER A 113 -21.29 6.79 -7.47
C SER A 113 -21.65 6.07 -8.77
N ASP A 114 -22.18 6.81 -9.74
CA ASP A 114 -22.40 6.35 -11.12
C ASP A 114 -21.11 6.50 -11.94
N THR A 115 -20.10 5.70 -11.60
CA THR A 115 -18.76 5.75 -12.19
C THR A 115 -18.40 4.43 -12.88
N GLU A 116 -17.53 4.51 -13.89
CA GLU A 116 -16.90 3.37 -14.54
C GLU A 116 -15.59 2.94 -13.86
N LEU A 117 -15.09 3.71 -12.88
CA LEU A 117 -13.88 3.39 -12.14
C LEU A 117 -14.03 2.10 -11.34
N LYS A 118 -13.00 1.26 -11.45
CA LYS A 118 -12.88 0.00 -10.74
C LYS A 118 -11.80 0.09 -9.67
N THR A 119 -11.75 -0.90 -8.80
CA THR A 119 -10.59 -1.13 -7.93
C THR A 119 -10.36 -2.64 -7.85
N PRO A 120 -9.11 -3.12 -7.84
CA PRO A 120 -8.84 -4.55 -7.74
C PRO A 120 -9.42 -5.13 -6.46
N ASP A 121 -9.81 -6.40 -6.51
CA ASP A 121 -10.17 -7.13 -5.30
C ASP A 121 -9.03 -7.02 -4.29
N THR A 122 -9.31 -6.41 -3.14
CA THR A 122 -8.30 -6.01 -2.15
C THR A 122 -8.64 -6.58 -0.79
N LYS A 123 -7.65 -7.22 -0.19
CA LYS A 123 -7.63 -7.61 1.22
C LYS A 123 -6.54 -6.80 1.91
N VAL A 124 -6.86 -6.24 3.07
CA VAL A 124 -5.92 -5.45 3.87
C VAL A 124 -5.96 -5.92 5.31
N MET A 125 -4.80 -5.99 5.94
CA MET A 125 -4.66 -6.41 7.33
C MET A 125 -3.69 -5.48 8.05
N ARG A 126 -4.10 -4.99 9.22
CA ARG A 126 -3.21 -4.40 10.21
C ARG A 126 -2.54 -5.54 10.98
N LEU A 127 -1.21 -5.55 11.01
CA LEU A 127 -0.47 -6.55 11.76
C LEU A 127 -0.48 -6.22 13.25
N PRO A 128 -0.43 -7.20 14.16
CA PRO A 128 -0.11 -6.94 15.56
C PRO A 128 1.31 -6.39 15.65
N ILE A 129 1.58 -5.60 16.70
CA ILE A 129 2.86 -4.91 16.86
C ILE A 129 4.07 -5.85 16.79
N GLU A 130 3.95 -7.10 17.26
CA GLU A 130 5.03 -8.08 17.22
C GLU A 130 5.34 -8.56 15.79
N LEU A 131 4.33 -8.75 14.93
CA LEU A 131 4.54 -9.10 13.52
C LEU A 131 4.92 -7.88 12.69
N ALA A 132 4.34 -6.71 13.01
CA ALA A 132 4.72 -5.45 12.41
C ALA A 132 6.19 -5.13 12.71
N GLN A 133 6.68 -5.45 13.91
CA GLN A 133 8.09 -5.34 14.25
C GLN A 133 8.93 -6.41 13.54
N PHE A 134 8.44 -7.65 13.45
CA PHE A 134 9.15 -8.73 12.77
C PHE A 134 9.54 -8.37 11.33
N ILE A 135 8.61 -7.80 10.54
CA ILE A 135 8.90 -7.41 9.15
C ILE A 135 9.87 -6.23 9.03
N ARG A 136 10.18 -5.52 10.14
CA ARG A 136 11.16 -4.44 10.19
C ARG A 136 12.58 -4.93 10.46
N LEU A 137 12.71 -6.15 10.99
CA LEU A 137 14.01 -6.80 11.09
C LEU A 137 14.59 -7.01 9.69
N GLU A 138 15.90 -6.81 9.56
CA GLU A 138 16.62 -7.13 8.32
C GLU A 138 16.40 -8.61 7.96
N TYR A 139 16.02 -8.89 6.72
CA TYR A 139 15.64 -10.22 6.25
C TYR A 139 16.67 -11.33 6.53
N HIS A 140 17.97 -11.00 6.55
CA HIS A 140 19.04 -11.97 6.85
C HIS A 140 19.25 -12.20 8.36
N LYS A 141 18.63 -11.39 9.23
CA LYS A 141 18.68 -11.52 10.69
C LYS A 141 17.50 -12.30 11.26
N THR A 142 16.50 -12.65 10.44
CA THR A 142 15.36 -13.48 10.86
C THR A 142 15.62 -14.96 10.59
N SER A 143 15.14 -15.81 11.50
CA SER A 143 15.31 -17.26 11.39
C SER A 143 14.33 -17.87 10.39
N GLN A 144 14.70 -19.00 9.75
CA GLN A 144 13.76 -19.70 8.87
C GLN A 144 12.48 -20.12 9.60
N ALA A 145 12.58 -20.51 10.87
CA ALA A 145 11.41 -20.88 11.66
C ALA A 145 10.44 -19.70 11.88
N ASP A 146 10.93 -18.47 12.03
CA ASP A 146 10.09 -17.29 12.12
C ASP A 146 9.47 -16.92 10.76
N LYS A 147 10.22 -17.13 9.67
CA LYS A 147 9.73 -16.91 8.29
C LYS A 147 8.63 -17.90 7.93
N ASP A 148 8.81 -19.19 8.18
CA ASP A 148 7.79 -20.22 7.98
C ASP A 148 6.53 -19.92 8.80
N LEU A 149 6.72 -19.46 10.04
CA LEU A 149 5.67 -18.98 10.93
C LEU A 149 4.87 -17.82 10.35
N PHE A 150 5.57 -16.82 9.84
CA PHE A 150 4.92 -15.67 9.22
C PHE A 150 4.24 -16.03 7.89
N ASN A 151 4.86 -16.86 7.06
CA ASN A 151 4.29 -17.34 5.79
C ASN A 151 2.95 -18.05 6.00
N ARG A 152 2.87 -19.01 6.95
CA ARG A 152 1.59 -19.68 7.26
C ARG A 152 0.53 -18.70 7.74
N PHE A 153 0.92 -17.78 8.61
CA PHE A 153 0.02 -16.74 9.10
C PHE A 153 -0.55 -15.89 7.97
N ILE A 154 0.31 -15.38 7.08
CA ILE A 154 -0.10 -14.56 5.93
C ILE A 154 -1.01 -15.35 4.99
N PHE A 155 -0.66 -16.60 4.69
CA PHE A 155 -1.48 -17.48 3.86
C PHE A 155 -2.88 -17.67 4.42
N ASP A 156 -3.00 -17.97 5.71
CA ASP A 156 -4.27 -18.21 6.38
C ASP A 156 -5.11 -16.94 6.54
N GLN A 157 -4.50 -15.84 7.02
CA GLN A 157 -5.23 -14.59 7.29
C GLN A 157 -5.75 -13.95 6.02
N PHE A 158 -4.95 -13.93 4.95
CA PHE A 158 -5.41 -13.43 3.66
C PHE A 158 -6.25 -14.44 2.90
N LYS A 159 -6.40 -15.68 3.39
CA LYS A 159 -7.09 -16.77 2.70
C LYS A 159 -6.57 -16.89 1.26
N LEU A 160 -5.25 -17.04 1.16
CA LEU A 160 -4.58 -17.20 -0.12
C LEU A 160 -4.93 -18.57 -0.70
N GLU A 161 -4.83 -18.66 -2.01
CA GLU A 161 -5.03 -19.90 -2.75
C GLU A 161 -3.74 -20.24 -3.45
N ASP A 162 -3.43 -21.54 -3.51
CA ASP A 162 -2.37 -22.03 -4.37
C ASP A 162 -2.67 -21.66 -5.84
N ASP A 163 -1.61 -21.54 -6.65
CA ASP A 163 -1.68 -21.27 -8.09
C ASP A 163 -2.31 -19.92 -8.49
N LYS A 164 -2.53 -19.00 -7.54
CA LYS A 164 -2.93 -17.62 -7.83
C LYS A 164 -1.76 -16.64 -7.73
N THR A 165 -1.74 -15.70 -8.67
CA THR A 165 -0.84 -14.55 -8.66
C THR A 165 -1.52 -13.37 -7.98
N TYR A 166 -0.78 -12.70 -7.11
CA TYR A 166 -1.24 -11.53 -6.38
C TYR A 166 -0.33 -10.33 -6.61
N PHE A 167 -0.92 -9.14 -6.53
CA PHE A 167 -0.17 -7.92 -6.32
C PHE A 167 -0.10 -7.63 -4.81
N ILE A 168 1.10 -7.47 -4.27
CA ILE A 168 1.31 -7.26 -2.85
C ILE A 168 2.05 -5.96 -2.58
N LYS A 169 1.66 -5.28 -1.50
CA LYS A 169 2.31 -4.04 -1.03
C LYS A 169 2.16 -3.89 0.48
N THR A 170 2.98 -3.05 1.10
CA THR A 170 2.66 -2.55 2.44
C THR A 170 1.61 -1.46 2.35
N GLY A 171 1.08 -0.99 3.48
CA GLY A 171 0.08 0.07 3.51
C GLY A 171 0.49 1.33 2.74
N THR A 172 1.79 1.65 2.71
CA THR A 172 2.33 2.91 2.14
C THR A 172 3.26 2.71 0.94
N PHE A 173 3.64 1.47 0.58
CA PHE A 173 4.70 1.25 -0.41
C PHE A 173 4.52 -0.02 -1.25
N SER A 174 4.60 0.11 -2.57
CA SER A 174 4.33 -0.95 -3.57
C SER A 174 5.55 -1.54 -4.26
N SER A 175 6.77 -1.25 -3.80
CA SER A 175 8.03 -1.80 -4.35
C SER A 175 8.13 -1.75 -5.88
N LYS A 176 7.54 -0.74 -6.52
CA LYS A 176 7.46 -0.64 -7.99
C LYS A 176 8.82 -0.73 -8.70
N PHE A 177 9.90 -0.29 -8.04
CA PHE A 177 11.27 -0.34 -8.55
C PHE A 177 11.87 -1.76 -8.56
N GLN A 178 11.25 -2.69 -7.85
CA GLN A 178 11.56 -4.12 -7.82
C GLN A 178 10.25 -4.90 -7.95
N PHE A 179 9.56 -4.71 -9.08
CA PHE A 179 8.19 -5.18 -9.25
C PHE A 179 8.04 -6.70 -9.19
N ALA A 180 9.09 -7.46 -9.51
CA ALA A 180 9.15 -8.90 -9.28
C ALA A 180 8.81 -9.29 -7.82
N ASN A 181 9.14 -8.44 -6.84
CA ASN A 181 8.77 -8.68 -5.44
C ASN A 181 7.31 -8.31 -5.15
N ALA A 182 6.71 -7.41 -5.93
CA ALA A 182 5.31 -7.00 -5.77
C ALA A 182 4.33 -7.94 -6.51
N LYS A 183 4.80 -8.67 -7.52
CA LYS A 183 4.05 -9.74 -8.22
C LYS A 183 4.38 -11.09 -7.59
N CYS A 184 3.58 -11.51 -6.63
CA CYS A 184 3.78 -12.78 -5.92
C CYS A 184 3.01 -13.90 -6.61
N SER A 185 3.73 -14.87 -7.19
CA SER A 185 3.14 -16.10 -7.76
C SER A 185 3.36 -17.33 -6.86
N GLU A 186 4.05 -17.11 -5.73
CA GLU A 186 4.39 -18.10 -4.71
C GLU A 186 3.66 -17.76 -3.38
N PRO A 187 2.32 -17.87 -3.31
CA PRO A 187 1.54 -17.38 -2.17
C PRO A 187 1.93 -18.03 -0.84
N ARG A 188 2.51 -19.24 -0.86
CA ARG A 188 3.04 -19.93 0.33
C ARG A 188 4.26 -19.26 0.96
N GLU A 189 4.96 -18.42 0.22
CA GLU A 189 6.16 -17.70 0.67
C GLU A 189 5.89 -16.19 0.84
N MET A 190 4.64 -15.75 0.68
CA MET A 190 4.26 -14.34 0.62
C MET A 190 4.69 -13.51 1.84
N GLY A 191 4.79 -14.11 3.03
CA GLY A 191 5.27 -13.43 4.23
C GLY A 191 6.72 -12.94 4.08
N GLU A 192 7.58 -13.71 3.44
CA GLU A 192 8.96 -13.32 3.16
C GLU A 192 9.03 -12.17 2.15
N TYR A 193 8.18 -12.19 1.12
CA TYR A 193 8.07 -11.08 0.16
C TYR A 193 7.66 -9.79 0.87
N PHE A 194 6.71 -9.83 1.81
CA PHE A 194 6.35 -8.67 2.62
C PHE A 194 7.52 -8.15 3.46
N GLN A 195 8.34 -9.04 4.02
CA GLN A 195 9.54 -8.62 4.76
C GLN A 195 10.53 -7.90 3.85
N VAL A 196 10.78 -8.44 2.64
CA VAL A 196 11.67 -7.81 1.65
C VAL A 196 11.14 -6.44 1.21
N ILE A 197 9.85 -6.36 0.86
CA ILE A 197 9.19 -5.10 0.48
C ILE A 197 9.28 -4.08 1.60
N ASN A 198 9.04 -4.50 2.85
CA ASN A 198 9.07 -3.59 3.99
C ASN A 198 10.50 -3.10 4.30
N ASN A 199 11.50 -3.99 4.27
CA ASN A 199 12.91 -3.58 4.40
C ASN A 199 13.28 -2.54 3.32
N PHE A 200 12.87 -2.75 2.06
CA PHE A 200 13.12 -1.78 1.01
C PHE A 200 12.36 -0.46 1.24
N ALA A 201 11.09 -0.53 1.66
CA ALA A 201 10.31 0.65 2.05
C ALA A 201 11.02 1.47 3.13
N MET A 202 11.56 0.78 4.16
CA MET A 202 12.32 1.43 5.23
C MET A 202 13.55 2.15 4.69
N GLU A 203 14.31 1.53 3.79
CA GLU A 203 15.50 2.11 3.15
C GLU A 203 15.20 3.39 2.38
N VAL A 204 14.06 3.46 1.69
CA VAL A 204 13.68 4.63 0.87
C VAL A 204 12.79 5.65 1.59
N GLY A 205 12.56 5.50 2.90
CA GLY A 205 11.78 6.47 3.69
C GLY A 205 10.26 6.24 3.69
N ALA A 206 9.79 5.10 3.18
CA ALA A 206 8.37 4.74 3.08
C ALA A 206 7.92 3.69 4.11
N GLY A 207 8.74 3.42 5.13
CA GLY A 207 8.49 2.37 6.14
C GLY A 207 7.50 2.73 7.26
N GLN A 208 6.71 3.80 7.12
CA GLN A 208 5.78 4.29 8.13
C GLN A 208 4.42 3.56 8.06
N THR A 209 4.42 2.25 8.22
CA THR A 209 3.23 1.40 8.11
C THR A 209 3.31 0.19 9.02
N VAL A 210 2.14 -0.30 9.42
CA VAL A 210 1.92 -1.56 10.15
C VAL A 210 0.90 -2.44 9.42
N ASP A 211 0.57 -2.08 8.18
CA ASP A 211 -0.48 -2.68 7.38
C ASP A 211 0.12 -3.42 6.17
N LEU A 212 -0.46 -4.57 5.84
CA LEU A 212 -0.14 -5.35 4.66
C LEU A 212 -1.35 -5.42 3.73
N VAL A 213 -1.08 -5.46 2.43
CA VAL A 213 -2.10 -5.42 1.39
C VAL A 213 -1.84 -6.55 0.39
N VAL A 214 -2.89 -7.34 0.14
CA VAL A 214 -2.94 -8.32 -0.95
C VAL A 214 -4.06 -7.93 -1.90
N ARG A 215 -3.74 -7.82 -3.18
CA ARG A 215 -4.68 -7.49 -4.24
C ARG A 215 -4.68 -8.55 -5.32
N GLU A 216 -5.80 -8.67 -6.00
CA GLU A 216 -5.85 -9.27 -7.32
C GLU A 216 -4.76 -8.66 -8.21
N TYR A 217 -4.01 -9.53 -8.88
CA TYR A 217 -3.08 -9.08 -9.90
C TYR A 217 -3.84 -8.84 -11.21
N ILE A 218 -3.90 -7.57 -11.64
CA ILE A 218 -4.52 -7.19 -12.90
C ILE A 218 -3.55 -7.52 -14.04
N GLU A 219 -3.91 -8.52 -14.85
CA GLU A 219 -3.13 -8.92 -16.03
C GLU A 219 -3.13 -7.82 -17.10
N ASP A 220 -2.01 -7.72 -17.82
CA ASP A 220 -1.86 -6.73 -18.89
C ASP A 220 -2.54 -7.23 -20.17
N VAL A 221 -3.58 -6.52 -20.59
CA VAL A 221 -4.35 -6.89 -21.80
C VAL A 221 -3.88 -6.16 -23.05
N GLU A 222 -2.95 -5.21 -22.91
CA GLU A 222 -2.48 -4.34 -24.00
C GLU A 222 -1.05 -4.65 -24.46
N ASN A 223 -0.42 -5.69 -23.89
CA ASN A 223 0.94 -6.14 -24.21
C ASN A 223 1.97 -4.98 -24.17
N ASN A 224 1.91 -4.20 -23.10
CA ASN A 224 2.80 -3.09 -22.83
C ASN A 224 4.22 -3.61 -22.52
N PRO A 225 5.27 -2.87 -22.92
CA PRO A 225 6.62 -3.21 -22.51
C PRO A 225 6.76 -3.05 -20.99
N THR A 226 7.72 -3.73 -20.40
CA THR A 226 7.94 -3.68 -18.95
C THR A 226 9.14 -2.82 -18.56
N ILE A 227 9.07 -2.19 -17.40
CA ILE A 227 10.18 -1.50 -16.71
C ILE A 227 10.32 -2.01 -15.27
N TYR A 228 11.35 -1.58 -14.53
CA TYR A 228 11.52 -1.85 -13.10
C TYR A 228 11.39 -3.33 -12.70
N ASN A 229 12.07 -4.18 -13.45
CA ASN A 229 12.10 -5.63 -13.24
C ASN A 229 10.72 -6.29 -13.44
N GLY A 230 10.02 -5.92 -14.52
CA GLY A 230 8.84 -6.66 -15.00
C GLY A 230 7.50 -5.96 -14.78
N MET A 231 7.48 -4.69 -14.37
CA MET A 231 6.25 -3.91 -14.27
C MET A 231 5.77 -3.48 -15.65
N PRO A 232 4.54 -3.85 -16.08
CA PRO A 232 3.97 -3.35 -17.33
C PRO A 232 3.87 -1.82 -17.31
N LEU A 233 4.39 -1.16 -18.32
CA LEU A 233 4.37 0.30 -18.45
C LEU A 233 3.04 0.74 -19.05
N ARG A 234 1.97 0.67 -18.23
CA ARG A 234 0.62 1.07 -18.63
C ARG A 234 0.43 2.57 -18.51
N THR A 235 -0.52 3.13 -19.25
CA THR A 235 -0.92 4.53 -19.10
C THR A 235 -1.58 4.73 -17.73
N GLU A 236 -1.02 5.64 -16.94
CA GLU A 236 -1.46 5.97 -15.59
C GLU A 236 -1.66 7.48 -15.43
N PHE A 237 -2.68 7.84 -14.65
CA PHE A 237 -3.10 9.19 -14.34
C PHE A 237 -2.91 9.42 -12.85
N ARG A 238 -2.49 10.63 -12.47
CA ARG A 238 -2.54 11.07 -11.08
C ARG A 238 -3.48 12.25 -10.98
N ALA A 239 -4.64 12.03 -10.34
CA ALA A 239 -5.60 13.07 -10.04
C ALA A 239 -5.32 13.66 -8.65
N PHE A 240 -5.36 14.97 -8.52
CA PHE A 240 -5.21 15.69 -7.27
C PHE A 240 -6.56 16.26 -6.87
N VAL A 241 -7.00 15.97 -5.65
CA VAL A 241 -8.35 16.32 -5.20
C VAL A 241 -8.32 16.95 -3.82
N ASP A 242 -9.29 17.82 -3.57
CA ASP A 242 -9.66 18.32 -2.25
C ASP A 242 -10.98 17.65 -1.85
N CYS A 243 -10.90 16.62 -1.01
CA CYS A 243 -12.07 15.82 -0.63
C CYS A 243 -13.04 16.59 0.26
N GLU A 244 -12.58 17.63 0.96
CA GLU A 244 -13.46 18.47 1.80
C GLU A 244 -14.27 19.46 0.95
N LYS A 245 -13.68 19.92 -0.16
CA LYS A 245 -14.36 20.82 -1.11
C LYS A 245 -15.08 20.09 -2.25
N ASN A 246 -14.93 18.77 -2.35
CA ASN A 246 -15.35 17.97 -3.51
C ASN A 246 -14.81 18.55 -4.83
N GLU A 247 -13.53 18.93 -4.83
CA GLU A 247 -12.90 19.65 -5.95
C GLU A 247 -11.77 18.82 -6.57
N LEU A 248 -11.80 18.68 -7.89
CA LEU A 248 -10.68 18.18 -8.67
C LEU A 248 -9.71 19.34 -8.95
N ILE A 249 -8.52 19.29 -8.32
CA ILE A 249 -7.48 20.32 -8.44
C ILE A 249 -6.79 20.22 -9.81
N GLY A 250 -6.51 19.00 -10.26
CA GLY A 250 -5.90 18.76 -11.56
C GLY A 250 -5.54 17.30 -11.77
N VAL A 251 -5.25 16.92 -13.01
CA VAL A 251 -4.81 15.58 -13.37
C VAL A 251 -3.52 15.71 -14.17
N VAL A 252 -2.51 14.91 -13.84
CA VAL A 252 -1.22 14.88 -14.54
C VAL A 252 -0.88 13.45 -14.98
N PRO A 253 -0.05 13.25 -16.03
CA PRO A 253 0.40 11.92 -16.39
C PRO A 253 1.34 11.40 -15.30
N TYR A 254 1.08 10.20 -14.77
CA TYR A 254 1.93 9.60 -13.74
C TYR A 254 3.36 9.39 -14.26
N TRP A 255 3.47 8.95 -15.52
CA TRP A 255 4.72 8.75 -16.25
C TRP A 255 5.21 10.03 -16.95
N HIS A 256 5.12 11.18 -16.29
CA HIS A 256 5.43 12.48 -16.89
C HIS A 256 6.84 12.53 -17.53
N PRO A 257 7.00 12.94 -18.81
CA PRO A 257 8.26 12.92 -19.54
C PRO A 257 9.44 13.55 -18.84
N ILE A 258 9.26 14.75 -18.27
CA ILE A 258 10.35 15.45 -17.59
C ILE A 258 10.84 14.68 -16.36
N VAL A 259 9.91 14.11 -15.59
CA VAL A 259 10.22 13.41 -14.35
C VAL A 259 10.89 12.07 -14.66
N MET A 260 10.30 11.31 -15.58
CA MET A 260 10.83 10.00 -15.98
C MET A 260 12.19 10.09 -16.65
N LYS A 261 12.38 11.04 -17.58
CA LYS A 261 13.68 11.26 -18.22
C LYS A 261 14.74 11.67 -17.21
N ARG A 262 14.41 12.51 -16.21
CA ARG A 262 15.35 12.87 -15.14
C ARG A 262 15.70 11.67 -14.26
N ALA A 263 14.70 10.93 -13.80
CA ALA A 263 14.89 9.78 -12.91
C ALA A 263 15.70 8.66 -13.56
N LEU A 264 15.35 8.26 -14.79
CA LEU A 264 16.00 7.15 -15.48
C LEU A 264 17.36 7.52 -16.09
N LYS A 265 17.56 8.77 -16.52
CA LYS A 265 18.87 9.22 -17.07
C LYS A 265 19.99 9.24 -16.04
N VAL A 266 19.65 9.46 -14.77
CA VAL A 266 20.62 9.46 -13.65
C VAL A 266 21.00 8.04 -13.23
N GLY A 267 20.22 7.03 -13.65
CA GLY A 267 20.49 5.64 -13.33
C GLY A 267 21.80 5.12 -13.93
N LEU A 268 22.63 4.53 -13.07
CA LEU A 268 23.95 4.02 -13.45
C LEU A 268 23.95 2.51 -13.76
N SER A 269 22.88 1.77 -13.41
CA SER A 269 22.80 0.35 -13.69
C SER A 269 22.35 0.06 -15.12
N GLU A 270 22.79 -1.05 -15.68
CA GLU A 270 22.37 -1.55 -16.99
C GLU A 270 20.85 -1.71 -17.06
N SER A 271 20.22 -2.21 -15.98
CA SER A 271 18.76 -2.35 -15.89
C SER A 271 18.03 -1.02 -16.04
N ILE A 272 18.48 0.05 -15.38
CA ILE A 272 17.83 1.37 -15.48
C ILE A 272 18.09 2.01 -16.84
N GLN A 273 19.25 1.77 -17.45
CA GLN A 273 19.51 2.19 -18.83
C GLN A 273 18.56 1.49 -19.83
N GLN A 274 18.31 0.20 -19.64
CA GLN A 274 17.35 -0.54 -20.45
C GLN A 274 15.92 -0.02 -20.23
N ASP A 275 15.52 0.24 -18.98
CA ASP A 275 14.23 0.86 -18.64
C ASP A 275 14.09 2.24 -19.31
N TYR A 276 15.16 3.03 -19.36
CA TYR A 276 15.19 4.32 -20.05
C TYR A 276 14.91 4.19 -21.55
N GLN A 277 15.57 3.25 -22.23
CA GLN A 277 15.32 2.99 -23.66
C GLN A 277 13.92 2.43 -23.92
N THR A 278 13.40 1.61 -23.00
CA THR A 278 12.01 1.14 -23.07
C THR A 278 11.03 2.30 -22.94
N TYR A 279 11.22 3.18 -21.95
CA TYR A 279 10.39 4.36 -21.73
C TYR A 279 10.40 5.29 -22.95
N LEU A 280 11.57 5.64 -23.50
CA LEU A 280 11.69 6.53 -24.66
C LEU A 280 10.95 6.00 -25.90
N ARG A 281 10.94 4.69 -26.11
CA ARG A 281 10.20 4.06 -27.22
C ARG A 281 8.69 4.02 -26.98
N HIS A 282 8.24 4.18 -25.74
CA HIS A 282 6.84 4.07 -25.35
C HIS A 282 6.18 5.41 -25.00
N GLU A 283 6.98 6.47 -24.80
CA GLU A 283 6.55 7.80 -24.36
C GLU A 283 5.42 8.39 -25.23
N ASP A 284 5.53 8.27 -26.56
CA ASP A 284 4.52 8.81 -27.48
C ASP A 284 3.16 8.12 -27.31
N LYS A 285 3.16 6.80 -27.08
CA LYS A 285 1.92 6.04 -26.79
C LYS A 285 1.32 6.49 -25.47
N LEU A 286 2.11 6.53 -24.40
CA LEU A 286 1.65 6.97 -23.07
C LEU A 286 1.04 8.38 -23.12
N THR A 287 1.69 9.29 -23.84
CA THR A 287 1.24 10.69 -23.98
C THR A 287 -0.05 10.76 -24.80
N ALA A 288 -0.13 10.04 -25.92
CA ALA A 288 -1.33 10.01 -26.75
C ALA A 288 -2.53 9.42 -26.01
N GLU A 289 -2.35 8.30 -25.31
CA GLU A 289 -3.42 7.65 -24.53
C GLU A 289 -3.87 8.49 -23.35
N TYR A 290 -2.92 9.10 -22.62
CA TYR A 290 -3.25 10.03 -21.53
C TYR A 290 -4.12 11.18 -22.05
N ASN A 291 -3.72 11.85 -23.13
CA ASN A 291 -4.47 12.97 -23.69
C ASN A 291 -5.86 12.54 -24.20
N ALA A 292 -5.97 11.36 -24.80
CA ALA A 292 -7.23 10.83 -25.32
C ALA A 292 -8.26 10.55 -24.23
N HIS A 293 -7.82 10.17 -23.01
CA HIS A 293 -8.72 9.78 -21.91
C HIS A 293 -8.77 10.79 -20.76
N LEU A 294 -8.04 11.91 -20.86
CA LEU A 294 -7.99 12.91 -19.80
C LEU A 294 -9.39 13.42 -19.41
N SER A 295 -10.22 13.78 -20.39
CA SER A 295 -11.58 14.27 -20.13
C SER A 295 -12.47 13.21 -19.47
N HIS A 296 -12.29 11.94 -19.82
CA HIS A 296 -12.99 10.83 -19.20
C HIS A 296 -12.56 10.66 -17.74
N VAL A 297 -11.25 10.61 -17.45
CA VAL A 297 -10.75 10.49 -16.08
C VAL A 297 -11.19 11.68 -15.20
N HIS A 298 -11.21 12.90 -15.74
CA HIS A 298 -11.76 14.06 -15.05
C HIS A 298 -13.21 13.82 -14.59
N LYS A 299 -14.08 13.45 -15.53
CA LYS A 299 -15.50 13.16 -15.25
C LYS A 299 -15.66 12.07 -14.20
N GLU A 300 -14.90 10.99 -14.31
CA GLU A 300 -15.03 9.86 -13.40
C GLU A 300 -14.55 10.20 -11.98
N ILE A 301 -13.49 11.01 -11.84
CA ILE A 301 -13.05 11.49 -10.53
C ILE A 301 -14.08 12.45 -9.92
N GLU A 302 -14.61 13.40 -10.70
CA GLU A 302 -15.68 14.29 -10.25
C GLU A 302 -16.93 13.51 -9.78
N CYS A 303 -17.22 12.36 -10.42
CA CYS A 303 -18.33 11.50 -10.04
C CYS A 303 -18.16 10.85 -8.66
N ILE A 304 -16.93 10.47 -8.28
CA ILE A 304 -16.68 9.80 -7.00
C ILE A 304 -16.48 10.77 -5.83
N LEU A 305 -16.08 12.02 -6.10
CA LEU A 305 -15.71 12.98 -5.06
C LEU A 305 -16.80 13.22 -4.01
N PRO A 306 -18.09 13.43 -4.36
CA PRO A 306 -19.15 13.65 -3.37
C PRO A 306 -19.30 12.53 -2.32
N ASN A 307 -18.91 11.31 -2.69
CA ASN A 307 -19.00 10.12 -1.83
C ASN A 307 -17.62 9.72 -1.24
N LEU A 308 -16.54 10.41 -1.62
CA LEU A 308 -15.19 10.16 -1.13
C LEU A 308 -14.95 10.92 0.18
N HIS A 309 -15.53 10.40 1.26
CA HIS A 309 -15.46 11.01 2.59
C HIS A 309 -14.10 10.83 3.27
N LEU A 310 -13.09 11.53 2.78
CA LEU A 310 -11.77 11.69 3.38
C LEU A 310 -11.55 13.16 3.75
N SER A 311 -10.72 13.42 4.76
CA SER A 311 -10.34 14.79 5.14
C SER A 311 -9.00 15.17 4.51
N GLY A 312 -8.95 16.35 3.89
CA GLY A 312 -7.75 16.92 3.27
C GLY A 312 -7.62 16.65 1.77
N GLN A 313 -6.40 16.88 1.28
CA GLN A 313 -6.05 16.79 -0.14
C GLN A 313 -5.24 15.54 -0.44
N TYR A 314 -5.63 14.84 -1.51
CA TYR A 314 -5.05 13.55 -1.90
C TYR A 314 -4.65 13.53 -3.36
N SER A 315 -3.64 12.72 -3.67
CA SER A 315 -3.37 12.24 -5.02
C SER A 315 -3.94 10.84 -5.17
N ILE A 316 -4.72 10.61 -6.22
CA ILE A 316 -5.32 9.32 -6.59
C ILE A 316 -4.67 8.85 -7.88
N ASP A 317 -4.10 7.65 -7.86
CA ASP A 317 -3.51 7.01 -9.03
C ASP A 317 -4.56 6.13 -9.72
N ILE A 318 -4.74 6.36 -11.03
CA ILE A 318 -5.66 5.63 -11.88
C ILE A 318 -4.85 4.95 -12.99
N MET A 319 -5.02 3.64 -13.15
CA MET A 319 -4.36 2.84 -14.19
C MET A 319 -5.37 2.42 -15.25
N LYS A 320 -5.05 2.69 -16.51
CA LYS A 320 -5.77 2.14 -17.66
C LYS A 320 -5.32 0.70 -17.93
N ASN A 321 -6.25 -0.19 -18.25
CA ASN A 321 -5.97 -1.53 -18.73
C ASN A 321 -7.06 -2.00 -19.70
N GLY A 322 -6.77 -1.96 -21.00
CA GLY A 322 -7.79 -2.15 -22.04
C GLY A 322 -8.79 -0.99 -22.04
N ASP A 323 -10.07 -1.29 -21.94
CA ASP A 323 -11.14 -0.30 -21.85
C ASP A 323 -11.45 0.12 -20.39
N ASP A 324 -10.81 -0.51 -19.42
CA ASP A 324 -11.08 -0.30 -17.99
C ASP A 324 -10.11 0.69 -17.32
N PHE A 325 -10.60 1.35 -16.26
CA PHE A 325 -9.83 2.26 -15.42
C PHE A 325 -9.90 1.83 -13.95
N TYR A 326 -8.74 1.68 -13.31
CA TYR A 326 -8.63 1.18 -11.94
C TYR A 326 -8.03 2.23 -11.02
N VAL A 327 -8.69 2.53 -9.90
CA VAL A 327 -8.07 3.23 -8.77
C VAL A 327 -7.09 2.27 -8.09
N ILE A 328 -5.80 2.55 -8.25
CA ILE A 328 -4.72 1.66 -7.83
C ILE A 328 -3.91 2.18 -6.63
N ASP A 329 -3.87 3.48 -6.38
CA ASP A 329 -3.19 4.00 -5.19
C ASP A 329 -3.75 5.36 -4.75
N LEU A 330 -3.50 5.71 -3.50
CA LEU A 330 -3.89 7.00 -2.94
C LEU A 330 -2.89 7.41 -1.85
N ALA A 331 -2.51 8.68 -1.86
CA ALA A 331 -1.60 9.27 -0.88
C ALA A 331 -1.95 10.74 -0.62
N MET A 332 -1.46 11.31 0.48
CA MET A 332 -1.59 12.75 0.72
C MET A 332 -0.95 13.54 -0.42
N MET A 333 -1.63 14.58 -0.92
CA MET A 333 -1.13 15.42 -2.02
C MET A 333 0.23 16.05 -1.70
N SER A 334 0.45 16.41 -0.43
CA SER A 334 1.72 16.98 0.06
C SER A 334 2.92 16.03 -0.05
N GLU A 335 2.68 14.73 -0.26
CA GLU A 335 3.72 13.70 -0.39
C GLU A 335 3.98 13.31 -1.84
N SER A 336 3.21 13.82 -2.79
CA SER A 336 3.35 13.50 -4.21
C SER A 336 4.50 14.29 -4.85
N ALA A 337 5.40 13.56 -5.52
CA ALA A 337 6.47 14.14 -6.33
C ALA A 337 5.98 14.86 -7.61
N LEU A 338 4.68 14.75 -7.93
CA LEU A 338 4.09 15.35 -9.13
C LEU A 338 3.28 16.61 -8.83
N THR A 339 3.21 17.04 -7.57
CA THR A 339 2.45 18.24 -7.17
C THR A 339 3.00 19.52 -7.81
N GLU A 340 4.28 19.57 -8.14
CA GLU A 340 4.92 20.70 -8.86
C GLU A 340 4.52 20.80 -10.35
N LEU A 341 3.79 19.82 -10.88
CA LEU A 341 3.33 19.78 -12.28
C LEU A 341 1.88 20.25 -12.45
N LEU A 342 1.21 20.61 -11.35
CA LEU A 342 -0.15 21.14 -11.35
C LEU A 342 -0.26 22.53 -11.97
#